data_AF-A0A352GRJ8-F1
#
_entry.id   AF-A0A352GRJ8-F1
#
_cell.length_a   1.000
_cell.length_b   1.000
_cell.length_c   1.000
_cell.angle_alpha   90.00
_cell.angle_beta   90.00
_cell.angle_gamma   90.00
#
_symmetry.space_group_name_H-M   'P 1'
#
loop_
_entity.id
_entity.type
_entity.pdbx_description
1 polymer ?
#
loop_
_entity_poly.entity_id
_entity_poly.type
_entity_poly.pdbx_seq_one_letter_code
_entity_poly.pdbx_strand_id
1 'polypeptide(L)'
;PLYDALYDMLPQQQVEKRLESGEIEVAPLAFMRGRTLSNAFVILDEAQNTTPVQMKMFLTRLGENSCMVVTGDLSQVDLPRGTRSGLRDAQEVLIGTKGIRFVEFTEQDVVRHPLVSRIVHAYQNVETSRRAGARYEHYESEREQSDE
;
A
#
# COMPACT_ATOMS: atom_id res chain seq x y z
N PRO A 1 10.24 -4.23 0.24
CA PRO A 1 10.33 -3.79 -1.17
C PRO A 1 11.36 -2.68 -1.39
N LEU A 2 11.21 -1.52 -0.74
CA LEU A 2 12.11 -0.39 -0.97
C LEU A 2 13.58 -0.65 -0.60
N TYR A 3 13.84 -1.42 0.47
CA TYR A 3 15.21 -1.75 0.86
C TYR A 3 15.94 -2.50 -0.25
N ASP A 4 15.30 -3.53 -0.81
CA ASP A 4 15.85 -4.31 -1.92
C ASP A 4 16.03 -3.45 -3.18
N ALA A 5 15.05 -2.58 -3.47
CA ALA A 5 15.11 -1.66 -4.60
C ALA A 5 16.30 -0.68 -4.53
N LEU A 6 16.81 -0.35 -3.34
CA LEU A 6 18.02 0.46 -3.21
C LEU A 6 19.25 -0.27 -3.77
N TYR A 7 19.37 -1.58 -3.52
CA TYR A 7 20.49 -2.40 -4.01
C TYR A 7 20.36 -2.73 -5.50
N ASP A 8 19.15 -2.71 -6.05
CA ASP A 8 18.93 -2.83 -7.49
C ASP A 8 19.37 -1.57 -8.26
N MET A 9 19.24 -0.39 -7.63
CA MET A 9 19.47 0.91 -8.26
C MET A 9 20.87 1.48 -8.00
N LEU A 10 21.52 1.09 -6.90
CA LEU A 10 22.81 1.62 -6.47
C LEU A 10 23.79 0.49 -6.13
N PRO A 11 25.11 0.69 -6.36
CA PRO A 11 26.10 -0.28 -5.89
C PRO A 11 26.04 -0.47 -4.38
N GLN A 12 26.17 -1.71 -3.90
CA GLN A 12 26.07 -2.10 -2.49
C GLN A 12 26.85 -1.19 -1.54
N GLN A 13 28.14 -0.94 -1.82
CA GLN A 13 28.98 -0.08 -0.97
C GLN A 13 28.45 1.36 -0.85
N GLN A 14 27.77 1.88 -1.88
CA GLN A 14 27.17 3.21 -1.80
C GLN A 14 25.93 3.19 -0.93
N VAL A 15 25.08 2.16 -1.05
CA VAL A 15 23.87 2.03 -0.21
C VAL A 15 24.25 1.95 1.26
N GLU A 16 25.20 1.07 1.61
CA GLU A 16 25.70 0.90 2.98
C GLU A 16 26.24 2.22 3.54
N LYS A 17 27.11 2.91 2.79
CA LYS A 17 27.67 4.20 3.21
C LYS A 17 26.60 5.27 3.44
N ARG A 18 25.58 5.33 2.58
CA ARG A 18 24.49 6.32 2.71
C ARG A 18 23.58 6.02 3.90
N LEU A 19 23.29 4.74 4.16
CA LEU A 19 22.58 4.30 5.36
C LEU A 19 23.37 4.66 6.63
N GLU A 20 24.66 4.35 6.68
CA GLU A 20 25.53 4.66 7.82
C GLU A 20 25.63 6.17 8.08
N SER A 21 25.71 6.98 7.02
CA SER A 21 25.76 8.45 7.14
C SER A 21 24.43 9.09 7.54
N GLY A 22 23.32 8.34 7.49
CA GLY A 22 21.97 8.85 7.71
C GLY A 22 21.37 9.63 6.53
N GLU A 23 22.03 9.62 5.37
CA GLU A 23 21.48 10.20 4.14
C GLU A 23 20.25 9.41 3.66
N ILE A 24 20.29 8.09 3.82
CA ILE A 24 19.13 7.21 3.64
C ILE A 24 18.72 6.69 5.01
N GLU A 25 17.45 6.83 5.35
CA GLU A 25 16.87 6.29 6.57
C GLU A 25 15.73 5.32 6.22
N VAL A 26 15.80 4.09 6.73
CA VAL A 26 14.72 3.12 6.65
C VAL A 26 14.23 2.86 8.07
N ALA A 27 13.01 3.29 8.36
CA ALA A 27 12.44 3.22 9.69
C ALA A 27 10.96 2.81 9.65
N PRO A 28 10.48 2.08 10.67
CA PRO A 28 9.06 1.74 10.75
C PRO A 28 8.22 2.98 11.06
N LEU A 29 6.95 2.96 10.64
CA LEU A 29 6.01 4.09 10.76
C LEU A 29 5.93 4.68 12.18
N ALA A 30 6.05 3.84 13.22
CA ALA A 30 6.00 4.27 14.60
C ALA A 30 7.08 5.31 14.98
N PHE A 31 8.22 5.30 14.32
CA PHE A 31 9.35 6.20 14.59
C PHE A 31 9.10 7.61 14.07
N MET A 32 8.07 7.80 13.25
CA MET A 32 7.71 9.10 12.70
C MET A 32 6.95 9.97 13.70
N ARG A 33 6.45 9.37 14.79
CA ARG A 33 5.70 10.09 15.82
C ARG A 33 6.54 11.20 16.43
N GLY A 34 6.01 12.42 16.43
CA GLY A 34 6.68 13.59 17.03
C GLY A 34 7.84 14.15 16.21
N ARG A 35 8.13 13.60 15.02
CA ARG A 35 9.14 14.14 14.11
C ARG A 35 8.55 15.23 13.21
N THR A 36 9.42 16.07 12.69
CA THR A 36 9.15 16.93 11.53
C THR A 36 10.22 16.58 10.49
N LEU A 37 9.77 16.22 9.29
CA LEU A 37 10.62 15.75 8.20
C LEU A 37 10.87 16.93 7.24
N SER A 38 11.86 17.77 7.56
CA SER A 38 12.28 18.92 6.75
C SER A 38 13.52 18.60 5.91
N ASN A 39 13.65 19.22 4.75
CA ASN A 39 14.74 19.00 3.77
C ASN A 39 14.89 17.52 3.37
N ALA A 40 13.77 16.81 3.19
CA ALA A 40 13.76 15.37 2.96
C ALA A 40 12.83 14.95 1.83
N PHE A 41 13.19 13.86 1.15
CA PHE A 41 12.28 13.11 0.29
C PHE A 41 11.83 11.85 1.02
N VAL A 42 10.53 11.76 1.30
CA VAL A 42 9.97 10.73 2.19
C VAL A 42 9.08 9.79 1.38
N ILE A 43 9.25 8.48 1.56
CA ILE A 43 8.38 7.47 0.96
C ILE A 43 7.72 6.66 2.07
N LEU A 44 6.39 6.60 2.05
CA LEU A 44 5.62 5.61 2.83
C LEU A 44 5.16 4.52 1.89
N ASP A 45 5.73 3.33 2.05
CA ASP A 45 5.36 2.15 1.28
C ASP A 45 4.31 1.29 1.99
N GLU A 46 3.59 0.49 1.21
CA GLU A 46 2.52 -0.41 1.69
C GLU A 46 1.44 0.33 2.53
N ALA A 47 1.12 1.56 2.11
CA ALA A 47 0.26 2.47 2.87
C ALA A 47 -1.18 1.97 3.05
N GLN A 48 -1.62 1.00 2.25
CA GLN A 48 -2.91 0.33 2.42
C GLN A 48 -3.05 -0.33 3.80
N ASN A 49 -1.92 -0.69 4.43
CA ASN A 49 -1.86 -1.33 5.75
C ASN A 49 -1.76 -0.33 6.90
N THR A 50 -1.93 0.96 6.63
CA THR A 50 -2.07 1.97 7.69
C THR A 50 -3.52 2.12 8.11
N THR A 51 -3.76 2.53 9.37
CA THR A 51 -5.06 3.05 9.81
C THR A 51 -5.19 4.54 9.49
N PRO A 52 -6.41 5.12 9.45
CA PRO A 52 -6.61 6.55 9.26
C PRO A 52 -5.83 7.41 10.27
N VAL A 53 -5.76 6.97 11.52
CA VAL A 53 -5.02 7.65 12.58
C VAL A 53 -3.51 7.65 12.28
N GLN A 54 -2.96 6.52 11.85
CA GLN A 54 -1.55 6.41 11.47
C GLN A 54 -1.23 7.23 10.22
N MET A 55 -2.10 7.19 9.20
CA MET A 55 -1.95 7.99 7.98
C MET A 55 -1.95 9.49 8.30
N LYS A 56 -2.94 9.97 9.05
CA LYS A 56 -2.99 11.37 9.50
C LYS A 56 -1.77 11.76 10.33
N MET A 57 -1.34 10.89 11.24
CA MET A 57 -0.12 11.10 12.03
C MET A 57 1.08 11.31 11.12
N PHE A 58 1.24 10.48 10.09
CA PHE A 58 2.37 10.52 9.17
C PHE A 58 2.35 11.71 8.22
N LEU A 59 1.22 11.98 7.56
CA LEU A 59 1.10 13.10 6.61
C LEU A 59 1.38 14.45 7.28
N THR A 60 1.01 14.59 8.56
CA THR A 60 1.30 15.81 9.35
C THR A 60 2.75 15.93 9.83
N ARG A 61 3.64 15.00 9.47
CA ARG A 61 5.08 15.11 9.75
C ARG A 61 5.84 15.84 8.63
N LEU A 62 5.22 16.10 7.48
CA LEU A 62 5.87 16.78 6.35
C LEU A 62 6.33 18.20 6.77
N GLY A 63 7.63 18.45 6.65
CA GLY A 63 8.26 19.74 6.98
C GLY A 63 8.57 20.60 5.75
N GLU A 64 9.30 21.69 5.96
CA GLU A 64 9.73 22.61 4.91
C GLU A 64 10.74 21.95 3.95
N ASN A 65 10.74 22.39 2.69
CA ASN A 65 11.63 21.89 1.63
C ASN A 65 11.61 20.37 1.48
N SER A 66 10.46 19.75 1.74
CA SER A 66 10.29 18.31 1.66
C SER A 66 9.23 17.89 0.66
N CYS A 67 9.36 16.66 0.19
CA CYS A 67 8.37 15.99 -0.64
C CYS A 67 8.04 14.64 -0.02
N MET A 68 6.78 14.22 -0.11
CA MET A 68 6.32 12.94 0.40
C MET A 68 5.57 12.20 -0.70
N VAL A 69 5.93 10.93 -0.89
CA VAL A 69 5.25 9.99 -1.76
C VAL A 69 4.67 8.88 -0.89
N VAL A 70 3.40 8.57 -1.10
CA VAL A 70 2.70 7.49 -0.40
C VAL A 70 2.29 6.46 -1.45
N THR A 71 2.77 5.23 -1.31
CA THR A 71 2.51 4.12 -2.24
C THR A 71 1.70 3.03 -1.55
N GLY A 72 0.85 2.34 -2.30
CA GLY A 72 0.10 1.20 -1.80
C GLY A 72 -0.95 0.70 -2.78
N ASP A 73 -1.45 -0.50 -2.52
CA ASP A 73 -2.46 -1.18 -3.34
C ASP A 73 -3.71 -1.49 -2.49
N LEU A 74 -4.81 -0.80 -2.76
CA LEU A 74 -6.07 -0.97 -2.03
C LEU A 74 -6.75 -2.33 -2.24
N SER A 75 -6.28 -3.16 -3.18
CA SER A 75 -6.74 -4.55 -3.32
C SER A 75 -6.04 -5.51 -2.35
N GLN A 76 -4.94 -5.08 -1.73
CA GLN A 76 -4.07 -5.89 -0.85
C GLN A 76 -4.08 -5.38 0.60
N VAL A 77 -5.24 -4.92 1.08
CA VAL A 77 -5.38 -4.45 2.46
C VAL A 77 -5.26 -5.64 3.42
N ASP A 78 -4.21 -5.62 4.25
CA ASP A 78 -3.97 -6.58 5.32
C ASP A 78 -4.18 -5.90 6.68
N LEU A 79 -5.45 -5.61 6.98
CA LEU A 79 -5.88 -5.02 8.24
C LEU A 79 -6.93 -5.91 8.91
N PRO A 80 -7.07 -5.86 10.25
CA PRO A 80 -8.14 -6.56 10.94
C PRO A 80 -9.51 -6.22 10.35
N ARG A 81 -10.39 -7.21 10.21
CA ARG A 81 -11.73 -7.03 9.62
C ARG A 81 -12.47 -5.85 10.25
N GLY A 82 -13.08 -5.03 9.41
CA GLY A 82 -13.79 -3.80 9.81
C GLY A 82 -12.89 -2.59 10.02
N THR A 83 -11.57 -2.75 9.99
CA THR A 83 -10.64 -1.61 10.04
C THR A 83 -10.57 -0.96 8.66
N ARG A 84 -10.89 0.34 8.61
CA ARG A 84 -10.71 1.13 7.39
C ARG A 84 -9.22 1.31 7.11
N SER A 85 -8.82 1.21 5.84
CA SER A 85 -7.47 1.58 5.40
C SER A 85 -7.28 3.11 5.44
N GLY A 86 -6.14 3.53 5.98
CA GLY A 86 -5.70 4.92 5.99
C GLY A 86 -5.41 5.46 4.61
N LEU A 87 -4.94 4.63 3.67
CA LEU A 87 -4.76 5.04 2.28
C LEU A 87 -6.09 5.39 1.61
N ARG A 88 -7.12 4.55 1.80
CA ARG A 88 -8.48 4.80 1.29
C ARG A 88 -9.08 6.05 1.91
N ASP A 89 -8.94 6.19 3.23
CA ASP A 89 -9.40 7.37 3.97
C ASP A 89 -8.73 8.66 3.47
N ALA A 90 -7.41 8.66 3.32
CA ALA A 90 -6.66 9.81 2.81
C ALA A 90 -7.02 10.14 1.36
N GLN A 91 -7.23 9.13 0.51
CA GLN A 91 -7.72 9.35 -0.85
C GLN A 91 -9.03 10.14 -0.83
N GLU A 92 -10.02 9.71 -0.06
CA GLU A 92 -11.33 10.38 0.00
C GLU A 92 -11.27 11.76 0.66
N VAL A 93 -10.50 11.91 1.74
CA VAL A 93 -10.46 13.16 2.53
C VAL A 93 -9.65 14.26 1.82
N LEU A 94 -8.59 13.90 1.10
CA LEU A 94 -7.64 14.88 0.56
C LEU A 94 -7.89 15.23 -0.91
N ILE A 95 -8.95 14.70 -1.54
CA ILE A 95 -9.35 15.09 -2.91
C ILE A 95 -9.49 16.61 -2.99
N GLY A 96 -8.86 17.21 -4.00
CA GLY A 96 -8.93 18.65 -4.25
C GLY A 96 -8.04 19.50 -3.33
N THR A 97 -7.27 18.90 -2.42
CA THR A 97 -6.32 19.63 -1.58
C THR A 97 -5.15 20.13 -2.42
N LYS A 98 -4.92 21.46 -2.42
CA LYS A 98 -3.81 22.08 -3.15
C LYS A 98 -2.46 21.49 -2.69
N GLY A 99 -1.63 21.09 -3.65
CA GLY A 99 -0.31 20.51 -3.39
C GLY A 99 -0.31 18.98 -3.21
N ILE A 100 -1.48 18.34 -3.25
CA ILE A 100 -1.61 16.88 -3.22
C ILE A 100 -2.10 16.40 -4.59
N ARG A 101 -1.52 15.31 -5.08
CA ARG A 101 -1.94 14.66 -6.32
C ARG A 101 -2.05 13.17 -6.09
N PHE A 102 -3.11 12.57 -6.61
CA PHE A 102 -3.28 11.13 -6.69
C PHE A 102 -2.90 10.67 -8.09
N VAL A 103 -2.09 9.61 -8.14
CA VAL A 103 -1.66 8.96 -9.37
C VAL A 103 -2.05 7.50 -9.24
N GLU A 104 -2.96 7.05 -10.09
CA GLU A 104 -3.44 5.67 -10.11
C GLU A 104 -2.74 4.93 -11.24
N PHE A 105 -2.11 3.81 -10.89
CA PHE A 105 -1.56 2.87 -11.85
C PHE A 105 -2.58 1.77 -12.14
N THR A 106 -2.56 1.29 -13.37
CA THR A 106 -3.40 0.20 -13.86
C THR A 106 -2.55 -1.04 -14.13
N GLU A 107 -3.19 -2.16 -14.45
CA GLU A 107 -2.46 -3.38 -14.86
C GLU A 107 -1.56 -3.15 -16.08
N GLN A 108 -1.86 -2.15 -16.92
CA GLN A 108 -1.05 -1.81 -18.10
C GLN A 108 0.29 -1.19 -17.74
N ASP A 109 0.40 -0.58 -16.55
CA ASP A 109 1.62 0.05 -16.05
C ASP A 109 2.58 -0.96 -15.40
N VAL A 110 2.15 -2.21 -15.26
CA VAL A 110 2.87 -3.25 -14.52
C VAL A 110 3.73 -4.09 -15.46
N VAL A 111 5.04 -3.86 -15.42
CA VAL A 111 6.01 -4.70 -16.16
C VAL A 111 6.36 -5.93 -15.33
N ARG A 112 5.90 -7.10 -15.78
CA ARG A 112 6.21 -8.40 -15.18
C ARG A 112 6.79 -9.34 -16.22
N HIS A 113 7.55 -10.33 -15.75
CA HIS A 113 7.99 -11.42 -16.60
C HIS A 113 6.76 -12.11 -17.25
N PRO A 114 6.76 -12.44 -18.56
CA PRO A 114 5.57 -12.95 -19.26
C PRO A 114 4.92 -14.19 -18.62
N LEU A 115 5.72 -15.05 -17.99
CA LEU A 115 5.21 -16.20 -17.23
C LEU A 115 4.39 -15.77 -16.01
N VAL A 116 4.86 -14.77 -15.26
CA VAL A 116 4.17 -14.26 -14.07
C VAL A 116 2.83 -13.65 -14.47
N SER A 117 2.78 -12.88 -15.56
CA SER A 117 1.53 -12.33 -16.07
C SER A 117 0.52 -13.43 -16.43
N ARG A 118 0.96 -14.49 -17.12
CA ARG A 118 0.09 -15.65 -17.44
C ARG A 118 -0.43 -16.35 -16.18
N ILE A 119 0.41 -16.52 -15.17
CA ILE A 119 0.02 -17.11 -13.88
C ILE A 119 -1.05 -16.23 -13.22
N VAL A 120 -0.81 -14.92 -13.10
CA VAL A 120 -1.75 -13.97 -12.47
C VAL A 120 -3.10 -13.98 -13.19
N HIS A 121 -3.11 -13.92 -14.52
CA HIS A 121 -4.35 -13.99 -15.30
C HIS A 121 -5.12 -15.30 -15.11
N ALA A 122 -4.41 -16.44 -15.03
CA ALA A 122 -5.05 -17.73 -14.77
C ALA A 122 -5.77 -17.76 -13.40
N TYR A 123 -5.17 -17.19 -12.36
CA TYR A 123 -5.79 -17.07 -11.04
C TYR A 123 -6.96 -16.09 -11.02
N GLN A 124 -6.83 -14.91 -11.65
CA GLN A 124 -7.91 -13.92 -11.74
C GLN A 124 -9.20 -14.47 -12.40
N ASN A 125 -9.04 -15.30 -13.44
CA ASN A 125 -10.17 -15.95 -14.13
C ASN A 125 -10.94 -16.90 -13.20
N VAL A 126 -10.22 -17.64 -12.36
CA VAL A 126 -10.81 -18.56 -11.39
C VAL A 126 -11.46 -17.81 -10.23
N GLU A 127 -10.82 -16.77 -9.69
CA GLU A 127 -11.39 -15.96 -8.60
C GLU A 127 -12.69 -15.26 -9.02
N THR A 128 -12.74 -14.72 -10.25
CA THR A 128 -13.96 -14.11 -10.78
C THR A 128 -15.09 -15.14 -10.94
N SER A 129 -14.75 -16.35 -11.41
CA SER A 129 -15.69 -17.47 -11.54
C SER A 129 -16.16 -17.99 -10.18
N ARG A 130 -15.28 -18.03 -9.17
CA ARG A 130 -15.62 -18.44 -7.79
C ARG A 130 -16.42 -17.38 -7.04
N ARG A 131 -16.17 -16.08 -7.26
CA ARG A 131 -17.02 -15.00 -6.74
C ARG A 131 -18.41 -15.02 -7.37
N ALA A 132 -18.54 -15.40 -8.64
CA ALA A 132 -19.83 -15.68 -9.27
C ALA A 132 -20.48 -16.99 -8.75
N GLY A 133 -19.65 -17.96 -8.33
CA GLY A 133 -20.06 -19.23 -7.71
C GLY A 133 -20.38 -19.19 -6.22
N ALA A 134 -20.13 -18.07 -5.53
CA ALA A 134 -20.45 -17.86 -4.11
C ALA A 134 -21.97 -17.75 -3.81
N ARG A 135 -22.83 -18.17 -4.74
CA ARG A 135 -24.26 -18.47 -4.49
C ARG A 135 -24.51 -19.92 -4.05
N TYR A 136 -23.53 -20.82 -4.13
CA TYR A 136 -23.75 -22.22 -3.75
C TYR A 136 -23.59 -22.50 -2.25
N GLU A 137 -22.94 -21.65 -1.47
CA GLU A 137 -22.83 -21.86 -0.01
C GLU A 137 -24.01 -21.28 0.79
N HIS A 138 -24.78 -20.33 0.22
CA HIS A 138 -25.94 -19.76 0.91
C HIS A 138 -27.23 -20.57 0.74
N TYR A 139 -27.30 -21.50 -0.23
CA TYR A 139 -28.51 -22.31 -0.49
C TYR A 139 -28.62 -23.56 0.39
N GLU A 140 -27.51 -24.04 0.97
CA GLU A 140 -27.56 -25.19 1.88
C GLU A 140 -27.83 -24.77 3.33
N SER A 141 -27.33 -23.61 3.78
CA SER A 141 -27.60 -23.10 5.12
C SER A 141 -29.06 -22.69 5.36
N GLU A 142 -29.79 -22.28 4.31
CA GLU A 142 -31.22 -21.92 4.41
C GLU A 142 -32.16 -23.13 4.35
N ARG A 143 -31.70 -24.27 3.80
CA ARG A 143 -32.46 -25.53 3.81
C ARG A 143 -32.35 -26.26 5.14
N GLU A 144 -31.21 -26.17 5.82
CA GLU A 144 -31.04 -26.79 7.15
C GLU A 144 -31.78 -26.06 8.28
N GLN A 145 -32.15 -24.77 8.10
CA GLN A 145 -32.95 -24.01 9.08
C GLN A 145 -34.46 -24.03 8.83
N SER A 146 -34.94 -24.65 7.76
CA SER A 146 -36.38 -24.77 7.46
C SER A 146 -36.97 -26.14 7.80
N ASP A 147 -36.12 -27.10 8.20
CA ASP A 147 -36.49 -28.47 8.59
C ASP A 147 -36.32 -28.76 10.11
N GLU A 148 -36.17 -27.73 10.95
CA GLU A 148 -36.32 -27.79 12.43
C GLU A 148 -37.50 -26.93 12.91
#